data_AF-A0A0B7BEL4-F1
#
_entry.id   AF-A0A0B7BEL4-F1
#
_cell.length_a   1.000
_cell.length_b   1.000
_cell.length_c   1.000
_cell.angle_alpha   90.00
_cell.angle_beta   90.00
_cell.angle_gamma   90.00
#
_symmetry.space_group_name_H-M   'P 1'
#
loop_
_entity.id
_entity.type
_entity.pdbx_description
1 polymer ?
#
loop_
_entity_poly.entity_id
_entity_poly.type
_entity_poly.pdbx_seq_one_letter_code
_entity_poly.pdbx_strand_id
1 'polypeptide(L)'
;PKLTWLKDDKELVMSPRHFFTVDNQILVMVDTQWSDAGIYACRMSNSLGTAWGTTELQVLSSSSEASETGSSFGLDDESTTTGIIIIAVVCCVVGTSLVWVIIIYHTRKRHEVYSATPTDETTLPVEAPSSGYVSLDKEG
;
A
#
# COMPACT_ATOMS: atom_id res chain seq x y z
N PRO A 1 3.66 -18.48 -43.19
CA PRO A 1 3.79 -18.90 -41.77
C PRO A 1 2.53 -19.67 -41.40
N LYS A 2 2.65 -20.83 -40.76
CA LYS A 2 1.53 -21.69 -40.40
C LYS A 2 1.39 -21.72 -38.88
N LEU A 3 0.22 -21.31 -38.39
CA LEU A 3 -0.12 -21.40 -36.98
C LEU A 3 -0.86 -22.72 -36.71
N THR A 4 -0.56 -23.37 -35.60
CA THR A 4 -1.25 -24.59 -35.13
C THR A 4 -1.47 -24.48 -33.63
N TRP A 5 -2.69 -24.78 -33.18
CA TRP A 5 -3.02 -24.80 -31.76
C TRP A 5 -2.87 -26.20 -31.19
N LEU A 6 -2.32 -26.27 -29.99
CA LEU A 6 -2.18 -27.48 -29.21
C LEU A 6 -2.86 -27.29 -27.85
N LYS A 7 -3.39 -28.38 -27.31
CA LYS A 7 -3.85 -28.51 -25.93
C LYS A 7 -3.12 -29.71 -25.31
N ASP A 8 -2.45 -29.49 -24.19
CA ASP A 8 -1.69 -30.50 -23.45
C ASP A 8 -0.73 -31.29 -24.37
N ASP A 9 0.08 -30.55 -25.13
CA ASP A 9 1.04 -31.03 -26.13
C ASP A 9 0.46 -31.84 -27.30
N LYS A 10 -0.86 -31.90 -27.43
CA LYS A 10 -1.57 -32.57 -28.54
C LYS A 10 -2.25 -31.54 -29.42
N GLU A 11 -2.44 -31.84 -30.70
CA GLU A 11 -3.19 -30.92 -31.58
C GLU A 11 -4.59 -30.67 -31.03
N LEU A 12 -5.00 -29.41 -31.03
CA LEU A 12 -6.30 -29.00 -30.48
C LEU A 12 -7.42 -29.67 -31.29
N VAL A 13 -8.20 -30.52 -30.61
CA VAL A 13 -9.37 -31.16 -31.20
C VAL A 13 -10.48 -30.11 -31.31
N MET A 14 -10.86 -29.78 -32.54
CA MET A 14 -11.95 -28.84 -32.78
C MET A 14 -13.28 -29.41 -32.30
N SER A 15 -14.09 -28.55 -31.70
CA SER A 15 -15.48 -28.84 -31.30
C SER A 15 -16.38 -27.69 -31.77
N PRO A 16 -17.71 -27.85 -31.76
CA PRO A 16 -18.63 -26.77 -32.12
C PRO A 16 -18.51 -25.51 -31.25
N ARG A 17 -17.82 -25.60 -30.11
CA ARG A 17 -17.57 -24.49 -29.18
C ARG A 17 -16.31 -23.68 -29.53
N HIS A 18 -15.48 -24.19 -30.43
CA HIS A 18 -14.22 -23.56 -30.84
C HIS A 18 -14.38 -22.80 -32.16
N PHE A 19 -13.95 -21.55 -32.17
CA PHE A 19 -13.91 -20.68 -33.34
C PHE A 19 -12.52 -20.11 -33.54
N PHE A 20 -12.15 -19.89 -34.80
CA PHE A 20 -10.88 -19.27 -35.17
C PHE A 20 -11.11 -17.99 -35.97
N THR A 21 -10.23 -17.01 -35.79
CA THR A 21 -10.13 -15.88 -36.71
C THR A 21 -9.39 -16.27 -38.00
N VAL A 22 -9.33 -15.34 -38.95
CA VAL A 22 -8.54 -15.49 -40.18
C VAL A 22 -7.10 -15.84 -39.81
N ASP A 23 -6.56 -16.86 -40.47
CA ASP A 23 -5.21 -17.42 -40.25
C ASP A 23 -4.99 -18.07 -38.88
N ASN A 24 -6.06 -18.48 -38.19
CA ASN A 24 -6.03 -19.16 -36.89
C ASN A 24 -5.41 -18.34 -35.75
N GLN A 25 -5.19 -17.04 -35.91
CA GLN A 25 -4.42 -16.23 -34.95
C GLN A 25 -5.05 -16.14 -33.56
N ILE A 26 -6.38 -16.21 -33.48
CA ILE A 26 -7.13 -16.15 -32.23
C ILE A 26 -8.02 -17.39 -32.14
N LEU A 27 -7.89 -18.12 -31.02
CA LEU A 27 -8.79 -19.18 -30.61
C LEU A 27 -9.86 -18.59 -29.68
N VAL A 28 -11.12 -18.74 -30.06
CA VAL A 28 -12.28 -18.36 -29.24
C VAL A 28 -13.02 -19.61 -28.82
N MET A 29 -13.30 -19.74 -27.52
CA MET A 29 -14.06 -20.85 -26.95
C MET A 29 -15.29 -20.30 -26.23
N VAL A 30 -16.46 -20.85 -26.55
CA VAL A 30 -17.73 -20.49 -25.90
C VAL A 30 -18.15 -21.59 -24.93
N ASP A 31 -18.84 -21.24 -23.85
CA ASP A 31 -19.35 -22.19 -22.85
C ASP A 31 -18.23 -23.11 -22.31
N THR A 32 -17.29 -22.51 -21.59
CA THR A 32 -16.11 -23.21 -21.06
C THR A 32 -16.52 -24.23 -20.00
N GLN A 33 -15.97 -25.43 -20.12
CA GLN A 33 -16.22 -26.57 -19.24
C GLN A 33 -14.93 -26.96 -18.51
N TRP A 34 -15.06 -27.65 -17.39
CA TRP A 34 -13.91 -28.16 -16.64
C TRP A 34 -12.94 -28.99 -17.47
N SER A 35 -13.45 -29.72 -18.47
CA SER A 35 -12.65 -30.50 -19.40
C SER A 35 -11.82 -29.65 -20.37
N ASP A 36 -12.10 -28.35 -20.50
CA ASP A 36 -11.35 -27.41 -21.33
C ASP A 36 -10.11 -26.88 -20.63
N ALA A 37 -10.03 -26.98 -19.30
CA ALA A 37 -8.83 -26.62 -18.56
C ALA A 37 -7.61 -27.40 -19.09
N GLY A 38 -6.45 -26.76 -19.06
CA GLY A 38 -5.20 -27.33 -19.57
C GLY A 38 -4.25 -26.29 -20.14
N ILE A 39 -3.14 -26.76 -20.69
CA ILE A 39 -2.09 -25.91 -21.28
C ILE A 39 -2.35 -25.78 -22.78
N TYR A 40 -2.54 -24.56 -23.24
CA TYR A 40 -2.71 -24.24 -24.65
C TYR A 40 -1.42 -23.66 -25.22
N ALA A 41 -1.00 -24.16 -26.38
CA ALA A 41 0.17 -23.65 -27.08
C ALA A 41 -0.16 -23.29 -28.53
N CYS A 42 0.33 -22.13 -28.99
CA CYS A 42 0.34 -21.74 -30.38
C CYS A 42 1.72 -22.01 -30.97
N ARG A 43 1.77 -22.90 -31.97
CA ARG A 43 2.98 -23.23 -32.72
C ARG A 43 2.95 -22.52 -34.06
N MET A 44 3.88 -21.58 -34.26
CA MET A 44 4.07 -20.88 -35.52
C MET A 44 5.26 -21.48 -36.27
N SER A 45 5.07 -21.97 -37.48
CA SER A 45 6.15 -22.56 -38.30
C SER A 45 6.28 -21.87 -39.66
N ASN A 46 7.51 -21.61 -40.09
CA ASN A 46 7.86 -21.15 -41.43
C ASN A 46 9.11 -21.91 -41.95
N SER A 47 9.63 -21.55 -43.13
CA SER A 47 10.82 -22.19 -43.70
C SER A 47 12.12 -21.93 -42.93
N LEU A 48 12.14 -20.93 -42.05
CA LEU A 48 13.31 -20.54 -41.25
C LEU A 48 13.30 -21.17 -39.86
N GLY A 49 12.14 -21.63 -39.37
CA GLY A 49 12.04 -22.29 -38.08
C GLY A 49 10.62 -22.31 -37.51
N THR A 50 10.56 -22.66 -36.21
CA THR A 50 9.33 -22.78 -35.45
C THR A 50 9.45 -22.01 -34.14
N ALA A 51 8.43 -21.23 -33.82
CA ALA A 51 8.26 -20.51 -32.55
C ALA A 51 7.00 -21.01 -31.82
N TRP A 52 7.00 -20.87 -30.50
CA TRP A 52 5.91 -21.32 -29.63
C TRP A 52 5.52 -20.21 -28.65
N GLY A 53 4.22 -20.11 -28.35
CA GLY A 53 3.68 -19.36 -27.23
C GLY A 53 2.75 -20.26 -26.42
N THR A 54 2.81 -20.21 -25.10
CA THR A 54 2.06 -21.12 -24.21
C THR A 54 1.27 -20.32 -23.18
N THR A 55 0.08 -20.79 -22.84
CA THR A 55 -0.79 -20.23 -21.81
C THR A 55 -1.55 -21.32 -21.08
N GLU A 56 -1.87 -21.14 -19.81
CA GLU A 56 -2.66 -22.07 -19.00
C GLU A 56 -4.10 -21.56 -18.87
N LEU A 57 -5.09 -22.40 -19.17
CA LEU A 57 -6.51 -22.12 -18.97
C LEU A 57 -7.02 -22.84 -17.73
N GLN A 58 -7.51 -22.08 -16.75
CA GLN A 58 -8.21 -22.58 -15.58
C GLN A 58 -9.69 -22.22 -15.65
N VAL A 59 -10.57 -23.16 -15.28
CA VAL A 59 -12.02 -22.97 -15.27
C VAL A 59 -12.48 -23.00 -13.82
N LEU A 60 -13.08 -21.91 -13.35
CA LEU A 60 -13.57 -21.77 -11.97
C LEU A 60 -15.08 -22.05 -11.92
N SER A 61 -15.54 -22.81 -10.93
CA SER A 61 -16.97 -22.89 -10.60
C SER A 61 -17.42 -21.73 -9.75
N SER A 62 -18.59 -21.19 -10.08
CA SER A 62 -19.30 -20.16 -9.31
C SER A 62 -19.88 -20.64 -7.97
N SER A 63 -19.46 -21.79 -7.42
CA SER A 63 -20.05 -22.35 -6.20
C SER A 63 -19.48 -21.76 -4.89
N SER A 64 -18.60 -20.76 -4.95
CA SER A 64 -17.86 -20.28 -3.77
C SER A 64 -17.77 -18.76 -3.66
N GLU A 65 -18.79 -18.03 -4.09
CA GLU A 65 -18.89 -16.58 -3.87
C GLU A 65 -20.08 -16.22 -2.97
N ALA A 66 -20.04 -16.74 -1.74
CA ALA A 66 -20.78 -16.18 -0.61
C ALA A 66 -19.97 -16.44 0.67
N SER A 67 -18.74 -15.93 0.70
CA SER A 67 -17.98 -15.74 1.93
C SER A 67 -17.10 -14.52 1.72
N GLU A 68 -17.72 -13.35 1.79
CA GLU A 68 -16.99 -12.17 2.27
C GLU A 68 -16.46 -12.51 3.66
N THR A 69 -15.17 -12.78 3.78
CA THR A 69 -14.48 -12.73 5.06
C THR A 69 -13.00 -12.49 4.78
N GLY A 70 -12.48 -11.45 5.42
CA GLY A 70 -11.23 -10.81 5.07
C GLY A 70 -9.97 -11.67 5.14
N SER A 71 -8.93 -11.06 4.59
CA SER A 71 -7.49 -11.34 4.75
C SER A 71 -6.87 -12.45 3.88
N SER A 72 -6.17 -11.94 2.86
CA SER A 72 -4.78 -12.26 2.51
C SER A 72 -4.47 -13.47 1.61
N PHE A 73 -3.53 -13.18 0.68
CA PHE A 73 -2.58 -14.05 -0.04
C PHE A 73 -2.91 -14.54 -1.46
N GLY A 74 -2.16 -13.99 -2.44
CA GLY A 74 -1.84 -14.61 -3.75
C GLY A 74 -2.15 -13.70 -4.95
N LEU A 75 -1.26 -12.79 -5.34
CA LEU A 75 -0.25 -12.93 -6.42
C LEU A 75 -0.79 -12.57 -7.82
N ASP A 76 -0.91 -11.28 -8.07
CA ASP A 76 -0.81 -10.67 -9.40
C ASP A 76 0.15 -9.47 -9.31
N ASP A 77 1.42 -9.79 -9.53
CA ASP A 77 2.61 -8.96 -9.40
C ASP A 77 2.73 -7.93 -10.53
N GLU A 78 2.33 -6.68 -10.26
CA GLU A 78 2.90 -5.40 -10.77
C GLU A 78 1.99 -4.23 -10.30
N SER A 79 0.69 -4.33 -10.60
CA SER A 79 -0.28 -3.26 -10.30
C SER A 79 -0.66 -3.22 -8.82
N THR A 80 -0.87 -4.39 -8.21
CA THR A 80 -1.29 -4.52 -6.80
C THR A 80 -0.19 -4.07 -5.83
N THR A 81 1.06 -4.47 -6.07
CA THR A 81 2.23 -4.04 -5.29
C THR A 81 2.42 -2.53 -5.36
N THR A 82 2.31 -1.95 -6.56
CA THR A 82 2.39 -0.50 -6.77
C THR A 82 1.28 0.24 -6.04
N GLY A 83 0.05 -0.26 -6.09
CA GLY A 83 -1.10 0.31 -5.37
C GLY A 83 -0.91 0.31 -3.85
N ILE A 84 -0.43 -0.80 -3.28
CA ILE A 84 -0.16 -0.92 -1.83
C ILE A 84 0.89 0.10 -1.38
N ILE A 85 1.98 0.24 -2.13
CA ILE A 85 3.05 1.20 -1.82
C ILE A 85 2.50 2.63 -1.85
N ILE A 86 1.72 2.99 -2.87
CA ILE A 86 1.14 4.33 -2.98
C ILE A 86 0.20 4.62 -1.81
N ILE A 87 -0.70 3.69 -1.47
CA ILE A 87 -1.64 3.85 -0.35
C ILE A 87 -0.88 4.03 0.96
N ALA A 88 0.14 3.20 1.22
CA ALA A 88 0.97 3.30 2.42
C ALA A 88 1.65 4.68 2.54
N VAL A 89 2.25 5.17 1.44
CA VAL A 89 2.91 6.49 1.41
C VAL A 89 1.91 7.61 1.68
N VAL A 90 0.75 7.60 1.01
CA VAL A 90 -0.30 8.61 1.23
C VAL A 90 -0.77 8.59 2.70
N CYS A 91 -1.01 7.41 3.26
CA CYS A 91 -1.37 7.26 4.67
C CYS A 91 -0.27 7.80 5.61
N CYS A 92 1.01 7.54 5.33
CA CYS A 92 2.12 8.07 6.12
C CYS A 92 2.20 9.60 6.07
N VAL A 93 2.04 10.21 4.89
CA VAL A 93 2.07 11.67 4.72
C VAL A 93 0.90 12.32 5.48
N VAL A 94 -0.30 11.77 5.36
CA VAL A 94 -1.48 12.28 6.09
C VAL A 94 -1.32 12.09 7.60
N GLY A 95 -0.90 10.90 8.04
CA GLY A 95 -0.70 10.60 9.45
C GLY A 95 0.34 11.50 10.10
N THR A 96 1.51 11.67 9.47
CA THR A 96 2.55 12.57 9.97
C THR A 96 2.07 14.02 10.02
N SER A 97 1.33 14.49 9.01
CA SER A 97 0.76 15.84 9.01
C SER A 97 -0.20 16.07 10.18
N LEU A 98 -1.06 15.11 10.48
CA LEU A 98 -1.97 15.18 11.63
C LEU A 98 -1.20 15.22 12.96
N VAL A 99 -0.17 14.38 13.11
CA VAL A 99 0.69 14.41 14.31
C VAL A 99 1.31 15.79 14.50
N TRP A 100 1.84 16.39 13.45
CA TRP A 100 2.40 17.75 13.52
C TRP A 100 1.35 18.81 13.88
N VAL A 101 0.15 18.75 13.28
CA VAL A 101 -0.96 19.66 13.63
C VAL A 101 -1.35 19.51 15.09
N ILE A 102 -1.43 18.28 15.60
CA ILE A 102 -1.73 17.99 17.01
C ILE A 102 -0.63 18.57 17.91
N ILE A 103 0.65 18.40 17.55
CA ILE A 103 1.77 18.97 18.32
C ILE A 103 1.68 20.49 18.35
N ILE A 104 1.48 21.16 17.21
CA ILE A 104 1.37 22.64 17.14
C ILE A 104 0.14 23.14 17.90
N TYR A 105 -0.98 22.44 17.77
CA TYR A 105 -2.20 22.74 18.52
C TYR A 105 -1.96 22.62 20.03
N HIS A 106 -1.31 21.53 20.46
CA HIS A 106 -0.96 21.32 21.85
C HIS A 106 0.06 22.33 22.35
N THR A 107 1.10 22.67 21.58
CA THR A 107 2.11 23.64 22.02
C THR A 107 1.53 25.05 22.11
N ARG A 108 0.68 25.48 21.18
CA ARG A 108 -0.06 26.76 21.29
C ARG A 108 -1.00 26.79 22.49
N LYS A 109 -1.79 25.73 22.69
CA LYS A 109 -2.74 25.64 23.81
C LYS A 109 -2.03 25.53 25.16
N ARG A 110 -0.89 24.83 25.22
CA ARG A 110 -0.03 24.79 26.41
C ARG A 110 0.66 26.14 26.64
N HIS A 111 1.02 26.88 25.58
CA HIS A 111 1.51 28.26 25.70
C HIS A 111 0.46 29.20 26.29
N GLU A 112 -0.81 28.97 25.99
CA GLU A 112 -1.94 29.72 26.58
C GLU A 112 -2.07 29.45 28.08
N VAL A 113 -1.80 28.21 28.54
CA VAL A 113 -1.84 27.83 29.97
C VAL A 113 -0.53 28.16 30.71
N TYR A 114 0.60 28.32 30.01
CA TYR A 114 1.87 28.74 30.63
C TYR A 114 2.06 30.26 30.68
N SER A 115 1.34 31.01 29.85
CA SER A 115 1.51 32.47 29.72
C SER A 115 0.53 33.28 30.58
N ALA A 116 -0.38 32.64 31.31
CA ALA A 116 -1.36 33.33 32.15
C ALA A 116 -1.35 32.85 33.62
N THR A 117 -0.45 33.48 34.39
CA THR A 117 -0.62 34.04 35.76
C THR A 117 -0.79 33.09 36.97
N PRO A 118 -0.76 33.58 38.25
CA PRO A 118 0.22 34.41 38.99
C PRO A 118 0.45 33.87 40.44
N THR A 119 1.47 34.33 41.18
CA THR A 119 1.53 34.38 42.68
C THR A 119 2.90 34.95 43.05
N ASP A 120 3.09 35.81 44.03
CA ASP A 120 2.23 36.60 44.90
C ASP A 120 3.18 37.67 45.46
N GLU A 121 2.70 38.89 45.68
CA GLU A 121 3.45 39.82 46.50
C GLU A 121 3.44 39.32 47.95
N THR A 122 4.56 39.37 48.65
CA THR A 122 4.54 39.38 50.11
C THR A 122 5.36 40.56 50.60
N THR A 123 4.62 41.54 51.10
CA THR A 123 5.02 42.77 51.76
C THR A 123 5.70 42.53 53.12
N LEU A 124 6.61 43.46 53.46
CA LEU A 124 7.52 43.64 54.64
C LEU A 124 6.83 43.56 56.04
N PRO A 125 7.50 43.72 57.22
CA PRO A 125 8.92 43.84 57.58
C PRO A 125 9.36 42.90 58.75
N VAL A 126 10.65 42.58 58.90
CA VAL A 126 11.21 42.12 60.20
C VAL A 126 12.53 42.82 60.50
N GLU A 127 12.55 43.40 61.69
CA GLU A 127 13.55 44.21 62.37
C GLU A 127 14.91 43.50 62.59
N ALA A 128 15.97 44.30 62.68
CA ALA A 128 17.38 43.91 62.84
C ALA A 128 17.70 43.34 64.26
N PRO A 129 18.91 42.79 64.55
CA PRO A 129 20.13 43.61 64.65
C PRO A 129 21.46 42.92 64.25
N SER A 130 22.51 43.74 64.23
CA SER A 130 23.91 43.40 64.52
C SER A 130 24.82 42.94 63.38
N SER A 131 25.58 43.91 62.84
CA SER A 131 27.03 43.87 62.60
C SER A 131 27.37 45.15 61.82
N GLY A 132 27.49 46.31 62.46
CA GLY A 132 28.66 46.65 63.26
C GLY A 132 29.83 47.02 62.36
N TYR A 133 29.85 48.24 61.80
CA TYR A 133 31.07 48.93 61.33
C TYR A 133 30.73 50.36 60.87
N VAL A 134 30.62 51.31 61.79
CA VAL A 134 31.12 52.70 61.61
C VAL A 134 31.47 53.23 62.99
N SER A 135 32.76 53.34 63.30
CA SER A 135 33.31 54.43 64.11
C SER A 135 34.83 54.36 64.03
N LEU A 136 35.44 55.34 63.36
CA LEU A 136 36.77 55.80 63.72
C LEU A 136 36.92 57.26 63.33
N ASP A 137 36.10 58.10 63.95
CA ASP A 137 36.48 59.49 64.21
C ASP A 137 37.33 59.47 65.48
N LYS A 138 38.62 59.73 65.32
CA LYS A 138 39.57 59.91 66.42
C LYS A 138 39.83 61.41 66.54
N GLU A 139 39.37 61.98 67.64
CA GLU A 139 39.73 63.33 68.07
C GLU A 139 41.25 63.51 68.15
N GLY A 140 41.70 64.69 67.71
CA GLY A 140 43.04 65.25 67.81
C GLY A 140 43.01 66.69 67.37
#